data_AF-A0A2A4RJL9-F1
#
_entry.id   AF-A0A2A4RJL9-F1
#
_cell.length_a   1.000
_cell.length_b   1.000
_cell.length_c   1.000
_cell.angle_alpha   90.00
_cell.angle_beta   90.00
_cell.angle_gamma   90.00
#
_symmetry.space_group_name_H-M   'P 1'
#
loop_
_entity.id
_entity.type
_entity.pdbx_description
1 polymer ?
#
loop_
_entity_poly.entity_id
_entity_poly.type
_entity_poly.pdbx_seq_one_letter_code
_entity_poly.pdbx_strand_id
1 'polypeptide(L)'
;MFGMLGLMGLVCILGGCVSYTNVPVPSSAPAFKNANHYQSITVLTRALESVINEHPVDGAYAINLPSGTTPETFGKITARLPAGAVMPTDEMSSDMPIYHIGRIWIRASDAKVDVIYPFTGMDGVTSDQNVTIWLSGGVRRWRVYRKQHWSAGTIPTPPVYMPAWSDDGADDGFVDEPNGSSAAPEPTYEDAWLPTPEQKKPEVIVEPASTSTPAPVIRQQQESLGGGEVGNGYRQVPLQAGE
;
A
#
# COMPACT_ATOMS: atom_id res chain seq x y z
N MET A 1 -56.50 1.79 45.38
CA MET A 1 -56.81 3.19 45.03
C MET A 1 -55.52 3.80 44.49
N PHE A 2 -55.52 4.09 43.18
CA PHE A 2 -54.64 4.98 42.40
C PHE A 2 -53.10 4.94 42.53
N GLY A 3 -52.42 4.82 41.39
CA GLY A 3 -51.02 5.28 41.26
C GLY A 3 -50.21 4.76 40.08
N MET A 4 -50.76 4.80 38.86
CA MET A 4 -50.07 4.51 37.60
C MET A 4 -49.32 5.78 37.14
N LEU A 5 -47.99 5.72 36.89
CA LEU A 5 -47.16 6.62 36.07
C LEU A 5 -45.71 6.10 36.20
N GLY A 6 -45.02 5.56 35.20
CA GLY A 6 -44.94 5.96 33.80
C GLY A 6 -43.53 6.48 33.54
N LEU A 7 -42.55 5.59 33.28
CA LEU A 7 -41.27 5.99 32.70
C LEU A 7 -40.79 4.92 31.72
N MET A 8 -41.43 4.94 30.56
CA MET A 8 -41.05 4.20 29.37
C MET A 8 -39.78 4.87 28.81
N GLY A 9 -38.63 4.39 29.26
CA GLY A 9 -37.31 4.90 28.89
C GLY A 9 -37.01 4.66 27.42
N LEU A 10 -37.04 5.75 26.67
CA LEU A 10 -36.72 5.88 25.25
C LEU A 10 -35.27 5.42 24.97
N VAL A 11 -35.09 4.15 24.64
CA VAL A 11 -33.83 3.60 24.10
C VAL A 11 -33.65 4.17 22.69
N CYS A 12 -33.02 5.35 22.60
CA CYS A 12 -32.59 5.90 21.33
C CYS A 12 -31.45 5.04 20.79
N ILE A 13 -31.79 4.35 19.71
CA ILE A 13 -30.91 3.66 18.78
C ILE A 13 -29.89 4.68 18.25
N LEU A 14 -28.78 4.86 18.96
CA LEU A 14 -27.56 5.44 18.40
C LEU A 14 -26.84 4.36 17.58
N GLY A 15 -27.58 3.74 16.67
CA GLY A 15 -27.02 3.06 15.51
C GLY A 15 -26.41 4.15 14.64
N GLY A 16 -25.21 4.57 15.01
CA GLY A 16 -24.37 5.40 14.17
C GLY A 16 -24.18 4.65 12.86
N CYS A 17 -24.95 5.05 11.85
CA CYS A 17 -24.56 4.87 10.48
C CYS A 17 -23.15 5.45 10.38
N VAL A 18 -22.14 4.59 10.36
CA VAL A 18 -20.79 4.96 9.97
C VAL A 18 -20.92 5.34 8.50
N SER A 19 -21.29 6.59 8.27
CA SER A 19 -21.29 7.19 6.95
C SER A 19 -19.85 7.19 6.52
N TYR A 20 -19.50 6.24 5.65
CA TYR A 20 -18.37 6.37 4.75
C TYR A 20 -18.64 7.58 3.86
N THR A 21 -18.37 8.75 4.41
CA THR A 21 -18.34 9.98 3.64
C THR A 21 -17.04 9.95 2.86
N ASN A 22 -17.09 9.34 1.66
CA ASN A 22 -16.18 9.71 0.59
C ASN A 22 -16.61 11.10 0.07
N VAL A 23 -16.53 12.11 0.94
CA VAL A 23 -16.55 13.53 0.62
C VAL A 23 -15.20 13.83 -0.04
N PRO A 24 -15.13 14.66 -1.10
CA PRO A 24 -13.98 14.73 -1.99
C PRO A 24 -12.69 14.73 -1.21
N VAL A 25 -11.85 13.76 -1.56
CA VAL A 25 -10.52 13.57 -1.03
C VAL A 25 -9.87 14.94 -0.88
N PRO A 26 -9.65 15.47 0.34
CA PRO A 26 -9.21 16.84 0.50
C PRO A 26 -7.90 17.01 -0.28
N SER A 27 -7.86 17.99 -1.18
CA SER A 27 -6.67 18.27 -2.01
C SER A 27 -5.48 18.73 -1.17
N SER A 28 -5.66 18.83 0.15
CA SER A 28 -4.69 19.29 1.14
C SER A 28 -3.91 18.17 1.83
N ALA A 29 -4.17 16.89 1.54
CA ALA A 29 -3.27 15.84 2.02
C ALA A 29 -2.00 15.88 1.14
N PRO A 30 -0.83 16.29 1.67
CA PRO A 30 0.39 16.37 0.88
C PRO A 30 0.72 14.97 0.37
N ALA A 31 0.52 14.74 -0.92
CA ALA A 31 1.03 13.57 -1.59
C ALA A 31 2.54 13.78 -1.74
N PHE A 32 3.34 12.90 -1.16
CA PHE A 32 4.78 12.93 -1.37
C PHE A 32 5.07 12.68 -2.85
N LYS A 33 5.46 13.72 -3.58
CA LYS A 33 5.83 13.63 -5.01
C LYS A 33 7.28 13.21 -5.21
N ASN A 34 8.10 13.27 -4.16
CA ASN A 34 9.51 12.94 -4.22
C ASN A 34 9.72 11.45 -3.91
N ALA A 35 10.18 10.68 -4.90
CA ALA A 35 10.54 9.26 -4.75
C ALA A 35 11.67 9.04 -3.74
N ASN A 36 12.54 10.05 -3.56
CA ASN A 36 13.68 10.03 -2.63
C ASN A 36 13.32 10.45 -1.20
N HIS A 37 12.05 10.76 -0.93
CA HIS A 37 11.62 11.09 0.43
C HIS A 37 11.73 9.86 1.35
N TYR A 38 12.21 10.04 2.58
CA TYR A 38 12.43 8.95 3.55
C TYR A 38 11.22 8.01 3.70
N GLN A 39 10.01 8.57 3.77
CA GLN A 39 8.78 7.76 3.85
C GLN A 39 8.58 6.87 2.61
N SER A 40 8.80 7.41 1.41
CA SER A 40 8.74 6.65 0.15
C SER A 40 9.75 5.50 0.17
N ILE A 41 10.99 5.75 0.59
CA ILE A 41 12.06 4.75 0.70
C ILE A 41 11.64 3.60 1.62
N THR A 42 11.16 3.92 2.83
CA THR A 42 10.77 2.89 3.81
C THR A 42 9.55 2.08 3.39
N VAL A 43 8.55 2.72 2.78
CA VAL A 43 7.35 2.07 2.24
C VAL A 43 7.71 1.14 1.09
N LEU A 44 8.50 1.62 0.12
CA LEU A 44 8.95 0.83 -1.02
C LEU A 44 9.76 -0.39 -0.58
N THR A 45 10.74 -0.17 0.29
CA THR A 45 11.58 -1.26 0.83
C THR A 45 10.71 -2.33 1.47
N ARG A 46 9.76 -1.93 2.32
CA ARG A 46 8.91 -2.90 3.03
C ARG A 46 7.93 -3.63 2.11
N ALA A 47 7.40 -2.95 1.10
CA ALA A 47 6.53 -3.57 0.11
C ALA A 47 7.29 -4.59 -0.74
N LEU A 48 8.45 -4.21 -1.29
CA LEU A 48 9.31 -5.08 -2.07
C LEU A 48 9.80 -6.29 -1.28
N GLU A 49 10.32 -6.07 -0.07
CA GLU A 49 10.73 -7.15 0.84
C GLU A 49 9.59 -8.15 1.05
N SER A 50 8.36 -7.67 1.24
CA SER A 50 7.21 -8.54 1.43
C SER A 50 6.81 -9.34 0.19
N VAL A 51 7.05 -8.85 -1.01
CA VAL A 51 6.71 -9.52 -2.28
C VAL A 51 7.82 -10.50 -2.66
N ILE A 52 9.08 -10.07 -2.59
CA ILE A 52 10.24 -10.90 -2.92
C ILE A 52 10.34 -12.13 -2.00
N ASN A 53 10.05 -11.97 -0.70
CA ASN A 53 10.06 -13.11 0.22
C ASN A 53 8.96 -14.13 -0.07
N GLU A 54 7.85 -13.72 -0.69
CA GLU A 54 6.73 -14.60 -1.05
C GLU A 54 6.92 -15.22 -2.43
N HIS A 55 7.52 -14.47 -3.35
CA HIS A 55 7.80 -14.86 -4.72
C HIS A 55 9.30 -14.69 -4.99
N PRO A 56 10.16 -15.54 -4.40
CA PRO A 56 11.59 -15.45 -4.62
C PRO A 56 11.94 -15.86 -6.05
N VAL A 57 13.03 -15.28 -6.54
CA VAL A 57 13.62 -15.64 -7.83
C VAL A 57 15.04 -16.12 -7.58
N ASP A 58 15.45 -17.15 -8.31
CA ASP A 58 16.80 -17.69 -8.21
C ASP A 58 17.80 -16.75 -8.87
N GLY A 59 18.90 -16.44 -8.16
CA GLY A 59 19.98 -15.63 -8.70
C GLY A 59 19.75 -14.11 -8.59
N ALA A 60 20.33 -13.37 -9.53
CA ALA A 60 20.23 -11.91 -9.57
C ALA A 60 18.91 -11.47 -10.22
N TYR A 61 18.31 -10.43 -9.67
CA TYR A 61 17.07 -9.83 -10.17
C TYR A 61 17.12 -8.31 -10.06
N ALA A 62 16.48 -7.63 -11.01
CA ALA A 62 16.46 -6.18 -11.05
C ALA A 62 15.22 -5.59 -10.36
N ILE A 63 15.35 -4.37 -9.85
CA ILE A 63 14.23 -3.61 -9.28
C ILE A 63 13.97 -2.36 -10.12
N ASN A 64 12.83 -2.28 -10.78
CA ASN A 64 12.43 -1.06 -11.47
C ASN A 64 11.67 -0.12 -10.51
N LEU A 65 12.39 0.87 -9.96
CA LEU A 65 11.85 1.89 -9.06
C LEU A 65 11.21 3.05 -9.83
N PRO A 66 10.36 3.88 -9.18
CA PRO A 66 9.76 5.04 -9.84
C PRO A 66 10.81 6.00 -10.42
N SER A 67 10.44 6.67 -11.50
CA SER A 67 11.27 7.71 -12.10
C SER A 67 11.62 8.83 -11.12
N GLY A 68 12.82 9.38 -11.28
CA GLY A 68 13.37 10.39 -10.37
C GLY A 68 13.98 9.82 -9.09
N THR A 69 14.00 8.49 -8.91
CA THR A 69 14.81 7.87 -7.85
C THR A 69 16.29 8.06 -8.15
N THR A 70 17.06 8.60 -7.20
CA THR A 70 18.51 8.82 -7.32
C THR A 70 19.27 7.50 -7.13
N PRO A 71 20.50 7.36 -7.69
CA PRO A 71 21.35 6.19 -7.45
C PRO A 71 21.59 5.91 -5.96
N GLU A 72 21.77 6.96 -5.15
CA GLU A 72 21.95 6.83 -3.70
C GLU A 72 20.72 6.21 -3.02
N THR A 73 19.51 6.69 -3.36
CA THR A 73 18.26 6.14 -2.86
C THR A 73 18.08 4.70 -3.30
N PHE A 74 18.44 4.40 -4.55
CA PHE A 74 18.39 3.06 -5.11
C PHE A 74 19.27 2.10 -4.29
N GLY A 75 20.52 2.49 -4.01
CA GLY A 75 21.46 1.75 -3.16
C GLY A 75 20.90 1.52 -1.75
N LYS A 76 20.27 2.54 -1.15
CA LYS A 76 19.63 2.43 0.17
C LYS A 76 18.48 1.40 0.19
N ILE A 77 17.71 1.29 -0.89
CA ILE A 77 16.60 0.34 -1.00
C ILE A 77 17.16 -1.07 -1.19
N THR A 78 17.99 -1.27 -2.21
CA THR A 78 18.55 -2.59 -2.56
C THR A 78 19.37 -3.22 -1.43
N ALA A 79 20.15 -2.42 -0.68
CA ALA A 79 20.91 -2.91 0.47
C ALA A 79 20.06 -3.49 1.60
N ARG A 80 18.74 -3.26 1.60
CA ARG A 80 17.79 -3.77 2.61
C ARG A 80 16.90 -4.89 2.07
N LEU A 81 16.99 -5.21 0.78
CA LEU A 81 16.24 -6.30 0.18
C LEU A 81 17.01 -7.63 0.34
N PRO A 82 16.35 -8.77 0.06
CA PRO A 82 17.05 -10.04 -0.06
C PRO A 82 18.21 -9.97 -1.07
N ALA A 83 19.19 -10.87 -0.90
CA ALA A 83 20.36 -10.92 -1.79
C ALA A 83 19.95 -11.16 -3.24
N GLY A 84 20.69 -10.57 -4.19
CA GLY A 84 20.41 -10.67 -5.62
C GLY A 84 19.72 -9.44 -6.22
N ALA A 85 19.18 -8.53 -5.39
CA ALA A 85 18.61 -7.27 -5.85
C ALA A 85 19.68 -6.35 -6.46
N VAL A 86 19.53 -6.02 -7.74
CA VAL A 86 20.43 -5.11 -8.48
C VAL A 86 19.67 -3.94 -9.12
N MET A 87 20.42 -2.89 -9.45
CA MET A 87 19.92 -1.76 -10.20
C MET A 87 19.88 -2.07 -11.70
N PRO A 88 18.79 -1.72 -12.42
CA PRO A 88 18.74 -1.80 -13.87
C PRO A 88 19.90 -1.02 -14.52
N THR A 89 20.53 -1.63 -15.53
CA THR A 89 21.60 -1.06 -16.34
C THR A 89 21.38 -1.39 -17.81
N ASP A 90 21.95 -0.61 -18.74
CA ASP A 90 21.83 -0.88 -20.18
C ASP A 90 22.44 -2.24 -20.59
N GLU A 91 23.43 -2.73 -19.85
CA GLU A 91 24.11 -4.01 -20.11
C GLU A 91 23.34 -5.24 -19.58
N MET A 92 22.16 -5.04 -18.99
CA MET A 92 21.39 -6.10 -18.37
C MET A 92 20.77 -7.03 -19.41
N SER A 93 20.82 -8.34 -19.17
CA SER A 93 20.16 -9.33 -20.03
C SER A 93 18.65 -9.09 -20.08
N SER A 94 18.05 -9.22 -21.26
CA SER A 94 16.59 -9.15 -21.45
C SER A 94 15.82 -10.21 -20.66
N ASP A 95 16.51 -11.30 -20.30
CA ASP A 95 15.92 -12.43 -19.58
C ASP A 95 16.04 -12.27 -18.06
N MET A 96 16.68 -11.19 -17.57
CA MET A 96 16.80 -10.96 -16.13
C MET A 96 15.42 -10.65 -15.54
N PRO A 97 15.00 -11.33 -14.46
CA PRO A 97 13.73 -11.07 -13.80
C PRO A 97 13.71 -9.67 -13.18
N ILE A 98 12.63 -8.92 -13.40
CA ILE A 98 12.51 -7.53 -12.94
C ILE A 98 11.23 -7.38 -12.09
N TYR A 99 11.36 -6.82 -10.89
CA TYR A 99 10.22 -6.38 -10.10
C TYR A 99 9.94 -4.91 -10.41
N HIS A 100 8.73 -4.57 -10.84
CA HIS A 100 8.36 -3.20 -11.16
C HIS A 100 7.48 -2.59 -10.08
N ILE A 101 7.75 -1.32 -9.74
CA ILE A 101 6.84 -0.51 -8.95
C ILE A 101 5.90 0.24 -9.89
N GLY A 102 4.63 -0.15 -9.92
CA GLY A 102 3.62 0.49 -10.77
C GLY A 102 3.16 1.84 -10.21
N ARG A 103 2.74 1.87 -8.95
CA ARG A 103 2.19 3.07 -8.30
C ARG A 103 2.46 3.06 -6.81
N ILE A 104 2.70 4.25 -6.27
CA ILE A 104 2.84 4.49 -4.84
C ILE A 104 1.80 5.50 -4.40
N TRP A 105 1.11 5.20 -3.32
CA TRP A 105 0.19 6.10 -2.65
C TRP A 105 0.51 6.10 -1.17
N ILE A 106 0.86 7.25 -0.61
CA ILE A 106 1.14 7.41 0.83
C ILE A 106 0.28 8.55 1.34
N ARG A 107 -0.47 8.30 2.43
CA ARG A 107 -1.27 9.31 3.12
C ARG A 107 -1.22 9.09 4.62
N ALA A 108 -0.70 10.09 5.34
CA ALA A 108 -0.55 10.03 6.78
C ALA A 108 0.13 8.71 7.23
N SER A 109 -0.62 7.83 7.90
CA SER A 109 -0.16 6.54 8.40
C SER A 109 -0.44 5.36 7.47
N ASP A 110 -1.02 5.56 6.29
CA ASP A 110 -1.41 4.49 5.38
C ASP A 110 -0.68 4.61 4.04
N ALA A 111 -0.36 3.47 3.45
CA ALA A 111 0.27 3.40 2.14
C ALA A 111 -0.26 2.23 1.32
N LYS A 112 -0.22 2.40 0.00
CA LYS A 112 -0.49 1.35 -0.99
C LYS A 112 0.63 1.37 -2.02
N VAL A 113 1.16 0.21 -2.32
CA VAL A 113 2.19 0.03 -3.33
C VAL A 113 1.74 -1.05 -4.29
N ASP A 114 1.65 -0.71 -5.55
CA ASP A 114 1.38 -1.66 -6.62
C ASP A 114 2.72 -2.21 -7.10
N VAL A 115 2.91 -3.52 -6.95
CA VAL A 115 4.12 -4.25 -7.33
C VAL A 115 3.76 -5.25 -8.43
N ILE A 116 4.55 -5.25 -9.48
CA ILE A 116 4.51 -6.22 -10.57
C ILE A 116 5.74 -7.10 -10.39
N TYR A 117 5.56 -8.40 -10.37
CA TYR A 117 6.62 -9.36 -10.09
C TYR A 117 6.63 -10.48 -11.12
N PRO A 118 7.82 -11.02 -11.42
CA PRO A 118 7.95 -12.17 -12.30
C PRO A 118 7.39 -13.41 -11.60
N PHE A 119 6.54 -14.15 -12.30
CA PHE A 119 5.96 -15.40 -11.82
C PHE A 119 6.18 -16.49 -12.87
N THR A 120 6.84 -17.57 -12.45
CA THR A 120 7.02 -18.75 -13.29
C THR A 120 5.95 -19.77 -12.94
N GLY A 121 5.08 -20.06 -13.92
CA GLY A 121 4.04 -21.07 -13.77
C GLY A 121 4.60 -22.49 -13.66
N MET A 122 3.73 -23.45 -13.35
CA MET A 122 4.10 -24.88 -13.33
C MET A 122 4.49 -25.42 -14.72
N ASP A 123 4.08 -24.71 -15.78
CA ASP A 123 4.45 -24.96 -17.17
C ASP A 123 5.84 -24.42 -17.54
N GLY A 124 6.52 -23.74 -16.61
CA GLY A 124 7.82 -23.11 -16.82
C GLY A 124 7.74 -21.78 -17.58
N VAL A 125 6.54 -21.29 -17.89
CA VAL A 125 6.37 -20.01 -18.59
C VAL A 125 6.39 -18.87 -17.58
N THR A 126 7.29 -17.91 -17.78
CA THR A 126 7.36 -16.69 -16.98
C THR A 126 6.34 -15.67 -17.46
N SER A 127 5.59 -15.11 -16.52
CA SER A 127 4.59 -14.06 -16.75
C SER A 127 4.65 -13.01 -15.64
N ASP A 128 4.22 -11.79 -15.95
CA ASP A 128 4.11 -10.73 -14.95
C ASP A 128 2.80 -10.84 -14.18
N GLN A 129 2.90 -10.88 -12.85
CA GLN A 129 1.76 -10.87 -11.94
C GLN A 129 1.73 -9.61 -11.11
N ASN A 130 0.52 -9.23 -10.68
CA ASN A 130 0.25 -7.94 -10.06
C ASN A 130 -0.23 -8.12 -8.62
N VAL A 131 0.31 -7.32 -7.69
CA VAL A 131 -0.15 -7.28 -6.31
C VAL A 131 -0.13 -5.86 -5.75
N THR A 132 -1.23 -5.45 -5.11
CA THR A 132 -1.25 -4.23 -4.28
C THR A 132 -0.95 -4.60 -2.84
N ILE A 133 0.10 -4.02 -2.28
CA ILE A 133 0.51 -4.14 -0.89
C ILE A 133 -0.04 -2.95 -0.11
N TRP A 134 -0.81 -3.22 0.94
CA TRP A 134 -1.34 -2.20 1.84
C TRP A 134 -0.53 -2.21 3.13
N LEU A 135 -0.04 -1.03 3.50
CA LEU A 135 0.83 -0.84 4.65
C LEU A 135 0.25 0.21 5.58
N SER A 136 0.47 0.04 6.88
CA SER A 136 0.20 1.04 7.90
C SER A 136 1.46 1.35 8.70
N GLY A 137 1.66 2.60 9.09
CA GLY A 137 2.91 3.13 9.60
C GLY A 137 2.87 4.65 9.86
N GLY A 138 3.88 5.38 9.40
CA GLY A 138 4.08 6.81 9.65
C GLY A 138 5.16 7.05 10.71
N VAL A 139 4.75 7.41 11.93
CA VAL A 139 5.69 7.56 13.07
C VAL A 139 6.20 6.22 13.59
N ARG A 140 5.46 5.13 13.31
CA ARG A 140 5.87 3.75 13.61
C ARG A 140 6.44 3.10 12.34
N ARG A 141 7.23 2.04 12.54
CA ARG A 141 7.71 1.20 11.42
C ARG A 141 6.53 0.70 10.58
N TRP A 142 6.62 0.86 9.27
CA TRP A 142 5.64 0.37 8.31
C TRP A 142 5.45 -1.15 8.40
N ARG A 143 4.19 -1.60 8.42
CA ARG A 143 3.81 -3.01 8.47
C ARG A 143 2.80 -3.30 7.36
N VAL A 144 3.01 -4.40 6.65
CA VAL A 144 2.03 -4.92 5.70
C VAL A 144 0.87 -5.53 6.48
N TYR A 145 -0.36 -5.13 6.17
CA TYR A 145 -1.56 -5.69 6.79
C TYR A 145 -2.53 -6.31 5.79
N ARG A 146 -2.36 -6.04 4.49
CA ARG A 146 -3.17 -6.65 3.43
C ARG A 146 -2.36 -6.74 2.13
N LYS A 147 -2.59 -7.82 1.40
CA LYS A 147 -2.14 -8.02 0.03
C LYS A 147 -3.38 -8.26 -0.84
N GLN A 148 -3.40 -7.71 -2.04
CA GLN A 148 -4.48 -7.91 -2.99
C GLN A 148 -3.88 -8.25 -4.35
N HIS A 149 -4.05 -9.51 -4.77
CA HIS A 149 -3.63 -9.95 -6.09
C HIS A 149 -4.62 -9.46 -7.14
N TRP A 150 -4.09 -9.15 -8.31
CA TRP A 150 -4.87 -8.77 -9.49
C TRP A 150 -4.56 -9.71 -10.63
N SER A 151 -5.48 -9.81 -11.59
CA SER A 151 -5.21 -10.51 -12.84
C SER A 151 -4.01 -9.87 -13.56
N ALA A 152 -3.22 -10.69 -14.25
CA ALA A 152 -2.14 -10.23 -15.11
C ALA A 152 -2.63 -9.12 -16.07
N GLY A 153 -1.80 -8.10 -16.29
CA GLY A 153 -2.14 -6.93 -17.12
C GLY A 153 -3.11 -5.92 -16.50
N THR A 154 -3.66 -6.14 -15.30
CA THR A 154 -4.54 -5.15 -14.63
C THR A 154 -3.80 -3.86 -14.28
N ILE A 155 -2.56 -3.99 -13.83
CA ILE A 155 -1.67 -2.85 -13.56
C ILE A 155 -0.71 -2.77 -14.74
N PRO A 156 -0.62 -1.62 -15.44
CA PRO A 156 0.28 -1.49 -16.57
C PRO A 156 1.74 -1.54 -16.11
N THR A 157 2.55 -2.35 -16.80
CA THR A 157 3.99 -2.42 -16.53
C THR A 157 4.65 -1.08 -16.88
N PRO A 158 5.30 -0.40 -15.92
CA PRO A 158 5.97 0.86 -16.19
C PRO A 158 7.24 0.60 -17.02
N PRO A 159 7.67 1.57 -17.85
CA PRO A 159 8.95 1.47 -18.54
C PRO A 159 10.09 1.29 -17.53
N VAL A 160 11.14 0.58 -17.94
CA VAL A 160 12.33 0.39 -17.10
C VAL A 160 13.03 1.73 -16.90
N TYR A 161 13.14 2.16 -15.66
CA TYR A 161 13.84 3.36 -15.27
C TYR A 161 15.27 3.00 -14.84
N MET A 162 16.23 3.65 -15.51
CA MET A 162 17.64 3.57 -15.17
C MET A 162 18.05 4.93 -14.61
N PRO A 163 18.46 5.02 -13.34
CA PRO A 163 18.91 6.29 -12.81
C PRO A 163 20.20 6.70 -13.52
N ALA A 164 20.24 7.94 -14.00
CA ALA A 164 21.46 8.49 -14.58
C ALA A 164 22.54 8.53 -13.49
N TRP A 165 23.67 7.89 -13.73
CA TRP A 165 24.88 8.19 -13.00
C TRP A 165 25.30 9.59 -13.46
N SER A 166 25.22 10.56 -12.55
CA SER A 166 25.93 11.81 -12.80
C SER A 166 27.42 11.49 -12.71
N ASP A 167 28.07 11.31 -13.86
CA ASP A 167 29.54 11.32 -13.95
C ASP A 167 30.12 12.65 -13.44
N ASP A 168 29.25 13.65 -13.30
CA ASP A 168 29.51 14.99 -12.81
C ASP A 168 29.62 15.05 -11.28
N GLY A 169 30.39 14.17 -10.64
CA GLY A 169 30.93 14.45 -9.30
C GLY A 169 31.73 15.78 -9.21
N ALA A 170 31.85 16.50 -10.33
CA ALA A 170 32.24 17.88 -10.45
C ALA A 170 31.12 18.80 -9.93
N ASP A 171 31.15 19.03 -8.62
CA ASP A 171 30.74 20.31 -8.02
C ASP A 171 29.37 20.76 -8.51
N ASP A 172 28.31 20.04 -8.13
CA ASP A 172 27.01 20.67 -8.04
C ASP A 172 27.17 21.75 -6.98
N GLY A 173 27.59 22.93 -7.45
CA GLY A 173 27.45 24.16 -6.73
C GLY A 173 26.00 24.18 -6.29
N PHE A 174 25.78 23.70 -5.06
CA PHE A 174 24.69 24.06 -4.20
C PHE A 174 24.91 25.55 -4.05
N VAL A 175 24.49 26.28 -5.08
CA VAL A 175 23.94 27.59 -4.92
C VAL A 175 22.83 27.29 -3.94
N ASP A 176 23.16 27.43 -2.65
CA ASP A 176 22.28 28.09 -1.71
C ASP A 176 21.74 29.26 -2.51
N GLU A 177 20.65 29.03 -3.27
CA GLU A 177 19.73 30.08 -3.62
C GLU A 177 19.45 30.63 -2.23
N PRO A 178 19.97 31.82 -1.88
CA PRO A 178 19.82 32.35 -0.56
C PRO A 178 18.32 32.40 -0.39
N ASN A 179 17.79 31.45 0.37
CA ASN A 179 16.39 31.38 0.71
C ASN A 179 16.16 32.78 1.22
N GLY A 180 15.41 33.55 0.44
CA GLY A 180 14.97 34.88 0.76
C GLY A 180 14.02 34.71 1.92
N SER A 181 14.58 34.36 3.07
CA SER A 181 14.12 34.58 4.41
C SER A 181 14.06 36.10 4.52
N SER A 182 13.09 36.68 3.82
CA SER A 182 12.28 37.73 4.36
C SER A 182 11.87 37.20 5.73
N ALA A 183 12.65 37.58 6.73
CA ALA A 183 12.37 37.32 8.12
C ALA A 183 10.91 37.67 8.35
N ALA A 184 10.06 36.64 8.44
CA ALA A 184 8.81 36.81 9.14
C ALA A 184 9.24 37.21 10.56
N PRO A 185 8.76 38.36 11.07
CA PRO A 185 9.14 38.80 12.40
C PRO A 185 8.93 37.65 13.38
N GLU A 186 9.94 37.38 14.21
CA GLU A 186 9.81 36.41 15.28
C GLU A 186 8.52 36.73 16.04
N PRO A 187 7.57 35.79 16.16
CA PRO A 187 6.48 35.99 17.10
C PRO A 187 7.12 36.07 18.49
N THR A 188 7.15 37.26 19.06
CA THR A 188 7.48 37.48 20.47
C THR A 188 6.48 36.68 21.30
N TYR A 189 6.91 35.53 21.79
CA TYR A 189 6.15 34.60 22.63
C TYR A 189 5.99 35.11 24.08
N GLU A 190 5.75 36.41 24.27
CA GLU A 190 5.67 36.99 25.62
C GLU A 190 4.28 36.90 26.27
N ASP A 191 3.22 36.41 25.61
CA ASP A 191 1.87 36.53 26.20
C ASP A 191 0.86 35.41 25.90
N ALA A 192 1.32 34.16 25.75
CA ALA A 192 0.41 33.00 25.68
C ALA A 192 0.43 32.22 27.00
N TRP A 193 -0.42 32.67 27.92
CA TRP A 193 -0.94 31.93 29.07
C TRP A 193 -0.97 30.41 28.83
N LEU A 194 -0.07 29.69 29.50
CA LEU A 194 -0.21 28.24 29.67
C LEU A 194 -1.33 28.00 30.69
N PRO A 195 -2.48 27.40 30.32
CA PRO A 195 -3.37 26.86 31.33
C PRO A 195 -2.62 25.74 32.06
N THR A 196 -2.47 25.90 33.38
CA THR A 196 -2.00 24.87 34.29
C THR A 196 -2.71 23.56 33.97
N PRO A 197 -2.00 22.45 33.69
CA PRO A 197 -2.66 21.16 33.46
C PRO A 197 -3.39 20.76 34.75
N GLU A 198 -4.71 20.86 34.74
CA GLU A 198 -5.57 20.33 35.78
C GLU A 198 -5.35 18.82 35.85
N GLN A 199 -4.78 18.36 36.97
CA GLN A 199 -4.53 16.94 37.21
C GLN A 199 -5.86 16.19 37.23
N LYS A 200 -6.25 15.64 36.09
CA LYS A 200 -7.40 14.74 35.98
C LYS A 200 -7.07 13.46 36.75
N LYS A 201 -7.75 13.28 37.88
CA LYS A 201 -7.74 12.08 38.72
C LYS A 201 -7.93 10.84 37.84
N PRO A 202 -7.11 9.78 37.99
CA PRO A 202 -7.27 8.55 37.23
C PRO A 202 -8.64 7.94 37.58
N GLU A 203 -9.55 7.98 36.62
CA GLU A 203 -10.83 7.30 36.69
C GLU A 203 -10.55 5.82 36.46
N VAL A 204 -10.84 5.01 37.48
CA VAL A 204 -10.68 3.56 37.45
C VAL A 204 -11.68 3.01 36.44
N ILE A 205 -11.18 2.64 35.26
CA ILE A 205 -11.96 1.96 34.23
C ILE A 205 -12.25 0.56 34.74
N VAL A 206 -13.48 0.34 35.20
CA VAL A 206 -13.98 -1.00 35.51
C VAL A 206 -14.26 -1.70 34.19
N GLU A 207 -13.51 -2.77 33.93
CA GLU A 207 -13.64 -3.62 32.76
C GLU A 207 -15.06 -4.26 32.76
N PRO A 208 -15.92 -3.97 31.76
CA PRO A 208 -17.24 -4.58 31.70
C PRO A 208 -17.11 -6.07 31.40
N ALA A 209 -17.81 -6.90 32.18
CA ALA A 209 -17.85 -8.34 32.03
C ALA A 209 -18.16 -8.76 30.57
N SER A 210 -17.32 -9.64 30.03
CA SER A 210 -17.45 -10.18 28.67
C SER A 210 -18.82 -10.81 28.47
N THR A 211 -19.68 -10.16 27.69
CA THR A 211 -20.98 -10.69 27.32
C THR A 211 -20.76 -11.67 26.17
N SER A 212 -20.90 -12.97 26.48
CA SER A 212 -20.90 -14.07 25.51
C SER A 212 -21.92 -13.80 24.41
N THR A 213 -21.45 -13.55 23.19
CA THR A 213 -22.31 -13.45 22.00
C THR A 213 -22.78 -14.86 21.61
N PRO A 214 -24.10 -15.11 21.48
CA PRO A 214 -24.60 -16.39 21.04
C PRO A 214 -24.16 -16.69 19.59
N ALA A 215 -23.77 -17.93 19.33
CA ALA A 215 -23.32 -18.40 18.03
C ALA A 215 -24.39 -18.15 16.94
N PRO A 216 -24.01 -17.76 15.72
CA PRO A 216 -24.95 -17.58 14.63
C PRO A 216 -25.62 -18.91 14.27
N VAL A 217 -26.96 -18.90 14.25
CA VAL A 217 -27.76 -20.01 13.74
C VAL A 217 -27.59 -20.06 12.22
N ILE A 218 -26.77 -21.00 11.75
CA ILE A 218 -26.61 -21.29 10.32
C ILE A 218 -27.91 -21.92 9.83
N ARG A 219 -28.74 -21.13 9.16
CA ARG A 219 -29.89 -21.63 8.38
C ARG A 219 -29.33 -22.32 7.14
N GLN A 220 -29.35 -23.65 7.13
CA GLN A 220 -29.12 -24.43 5.91
C GLN A 220 -30.23 -24.11 4.91
N GLN A 221 -29.96 -23.24 3.94
CA GLN A 221 -30.76 -23.16 2.73
C GLN A 221 -30.41 -24.37 1.87
N GLN A 222 -31.31 -25.35 1.91
CA GLN A 222 -31.30 -26.52 1.05
C GLN A 222 -31.84 -26.06 -0.31
N GLU A 223 -30.97 -25.54 -1.17
CA GLU A 223 -31.32 -25.25 -2.57
C GLU A 223 -31.45 -26.57 -3.33
N SER A 224 -32.67 -26.82 -3.82
CA SER A 224 -33.02 -27.97 -4.63
C SER A 224 -32.28 -27.91 -5.98
N LEU A 225 -31.50 -28.95 -6.25
CA LEU A 225 -30.90 -29.24 -7.55
C LEU A 225 -31.99 -29.42 -8.62
N GLY A 226 -32.22 -28.38 -9.42
CA GLY A 226 -32.89 -28.49 -10.71
C GLY A 226 -31.88 -28.90 -11.77
N GLY A 227 -31.98 -30.14 -12.25
CA GLY A 227 -31.18 -30.65 -13.35
C GLY A 227 -31.50 -29.93 -14.66
N GLY A 228 -30.48 -29.29 -15.24
CA GLY A 228 -30.48 -28.79 -16.60
C GLY A 228 -29.32 -29.41 -17.36
N GLU A 229 -29.62 -30.35 -18.26
CA GLU A 229 -28.73 -30.83 -19.32
C GLU A 229 -28.20 -29.64 -20.11
N VAL A 230 -26.89 -29.42 -20.11
CA VAL A 230 -26.21 -28.53 -21.06
C VAL A 230 -25.33 -29.41 -21.94
N GLY A 231 -25.79 -29.61 -23.17
CA GLY A 231 -25.09 -30.38 -24.19
C GLY A 231 -23.73 -29.77 -24.55
N ASN A 232 -22.71 -30.63 -24.58
CA ASN A 232 -21.39 -30.33 -25.10
C ASN A 232 -21.42 -30.18 -26.63
N GLY A 233 -21.61 -28.95 -27.11
CA GLY A 233 -21.47 -28.59 -28.51
C GLY A 233 -20.05 -28.11 -28.85
N TYR A 234 -19.05 -28.99 -28.83
CA TYR A 234 -17.75 -28.67 -29.43
C TYR A 234 -17.82 -28.90 -30.94
N ARG A 235 -17.77 -27.80 -31.70
CA ARG A 235 -17.64 -27.80 -33.15
C ARG A 235 -16.17 -28.07 -33.51
N GLN A 236 -15.87 -29.24 -34.05
CA GLN A 236 -14.56 -29.52 -34.63
C GLN A 236 -14.34 -28.65 -35.87
N VAL A 237 -13.19 -27.96 -35.92
CA VAL A 237 -12.71 -27.26 -37.12
C VAL A 237 -11.65 -28.15 -37.76
N PRO A 238 -11.79 -28.58 -39.03
CA PRO A 238 -10.76 -29.37 -39.68
C PRO A 238 -9.54 -28.49 -39.98
N LEU A 239 -8.37 -28.94 -39.50
CA LEU A 239 -7.06 -28.43 -39.91
C LEU A 239 -6.83 -28.84 -41.37
N GLN A 240 -6.83 -27.86 -42.29
CA GLN A 240 -6.25 -28.07 -43.62
C GLN A 240 -4.73 -28.10 -43.49
N ALA A 241 -4.13 -29.23 -43.88
CA ALA A 241 -2.70 -29.31 -44.16
C ALA A 241 -2.44 -28.60 -45.50
N GLY A 242 -1.59 -27.57 -45.48
CA GLY A 242 -1.03 -26.96 -46.68
C GLY A 242 0.32 -27.60 -46.99
N GLU A 243 0.47 -28.02 -48.24
CA GLU A 243 1.69 -28.50 -48.91
C GLU A 243 2.75 -27.40 -49.07
#